data_AF-A0A358B1L5-F1
#
_entry.id   AF-A0A358B1L5-F1
#
_cell.length_a   1.000
_cell.length_b   1.000
_cell.length_c   1.000
_cell.angle_alpha   90.00
_cell.angle_beta   90.00
_cell.angle_gamma   90.00
#
_symmetry.space_group_name_H-M   'P 1'
#
loop_
_entity.id
_entity.type
_entity.pdbx_description
1 polymer ?
#
loop_
_entity_poly.entity_id
_entity_poly.type
_entity_poly.pdbx_seq_one_letter_code
_entity_poly.pdbx_strand_id
1 'polypeptide(L)' 'SVWPEPAEPGDFCADLRRFGYPDAPADVLLAAFRLRFRPWAQGPLSREDAALAADLAARFPVDAVPAQA' A
#
# COMPACT_ATOMS: atom_id res chain seq x y z
N SER A 1 1.93 14.35 -6.56
CA SER A 1 2.12 13.00 -7.10
C SER A 1 1.71 11.98 -6.04
N VAL A 2 1.20 10.81 -6.41
CA VAL A 2 0.79 9.73 -5.49
C VAL A 2 1.94 8.74 -5.21
N TRP A 3 3.18 9.16 -5.45
CA TRP A 3 4.32 8.29 -5.21
C TRP A 3 4.58 8.15 -3.70
N PRO A 4 4.76 6.93 -3.19
CA PRO A 4 4.94 6.68 -1.77
C PRO A 4 6.33 7.09 -1.27
N GLU A 5 6.39 7.40 0.02
CA GLU A 5 7.63 7.53 0.78
C GLU A 5 7.69 6.40 1.84
N PRO A 6 8.88 5.94 2.26
CA PRO A 6 8.96 4.91 3.30
C PRO A 6 8.37 5.38 4.63
N ALA A 7 7.39 4.66 5.17
CA ALA A 7 6.85 4.83 6.51
C ALA A 7 7.18 3.61 7.42
N GLU A 8 6.73 3.63 8.67
CA GLU A 8 6.77 2.40 9.48
C GLU A 8 5.82 1.35 8.87
N PRO A 9 6.32 0.13 8.58
CA PRO A 9 5.55 -0.89 7.90
C PRO A 9 4.42 -1.43 8.79
N GLY A 10 3.23 -1.54 8.20
CA GLY A 10 2.05 -2.14 8.80
C GLY A 10 1.70 -3.51 8.21
N ASP A 11 0.43 -3.88 8.30
CA ASP A 11 -0.12 -5.03 7.58
C ASP A 11 -0.36 -4.63 6.13
N PHE A 12 0.47 -5.16 5.23
CA PHE A 12 0.42 -4.83 3.81
C PHE A 12 -0.97 -5.02 3.19
N CYS A 13 -1.70 -6.08 3.52
CA CYS A 13 -3.01 -6.33 2.91
C CYS A 13 -4.07 -5.38 3.47
N ALA A 14 -4.02 -5.06 4.77
CA ALA A 14 -4.91 -4.08 5.37
C ALA A 14 -4.64 -2.68 4.81
N ASP A 15 -3.38 -2.30 4.67
CA ASP A 15 -2.95 -1.02 4.11
C ASP A 15 -3.42 -0.86 2.65
N LEU A 16 -3.24 -1.90 1.83
CA LEU A 16 -3.74 -1.88 0.46
C LEU A 16 -5.26 -1.75 0.38
N ARG A 17 -6.02 -2.46 1.23
CA ARG A 17 -7.48 -2.31 1.29
C ARG A 17 -7.88 -0.89 1.68
N ARG A 18 -7.22 -0.31 2.67
CA ARG A 18 -7.44 1.08 3.08
C ARG A 18 -7.12 2.09 1.97
N PHE A 19 -6.08 1.84 1.18
CA PHE A 19 -5.74 2.62 0.00
C PHE A 19 -6.70 2.40 -1.19
N GLY A 20 -7.49 1.33 -1.18
CA GLY A 20 -8.54 1.07 -2.18
C GLY A 20 -8.37 -0.17 -3.05
N TYR A 21 -7.41 -1.05 -2.74
CA TYR A 21 -7.35 -2.36 -3.40
C TYR A 21 -8.51 -3.26 -2.97
N PRO A 22 -9.02 -4.11 -3.87
CA PRO A 22 -10.08 -5.06 -3.53
C PRO A 22 -9.57 -6.16 -2.59
N ASP A 23 -10.50 -6.90 -1.99
CA ASP A 23 -10.15 -8.12 -1.28
C ASP A 23 -9.72 -9.22 -2.27
N ALA A 24 -8.45 -9.60 -2.22
CA ALA A 24 -7.83 -10.54 -3.14
C ALA A 24 -6.67 -11.29 -2.46
N PRO A 25 -6.17 -12.39 -3.06
CA PRO A 25 -4.99 -13.09 -2.56
C PRO A 25 -3.76 -12.17 -2.43
N ALA A 26 -2.97 -12.38 -1.39
CA ALA A 26 -1.85 -11.49 -1.03
C ALA A 26 -0.75 -11.42 -2.11
N ASP A 27 -0.53 -12.50 -2.85
CA ASP A 27 0.42 -12.56 -3.98
C ASP A 27 -0.05 -11.72 -5.17
N VAL A 28 -1.34 -11.76 -5.49
CA VAL A 28 -1.96 -10.91 -6.52
C VAL A 28 -1.87 -9.43 -6.13
N LEU A 29 -2.17 -9.12 -4.87
CA LEU A 29 -2.04 -7.76 -4.33
C LEU A 29 -0.59 -7.25 -4.41
N LEU A 30 0.37 -8.07 -4.02
CA LEU A 30 1.80 -7.74 -4.09
C LEU A 30 2.27 -7.49 -5.53
N ALA A 31 1.88 -8.35 -6.47
CA ALA A 31 2.22 -8.19 -7.88
C ALA A 31 1.63 -6.87 -8.44
N ALA A 32 0.35 -6.62 -8.20
CA ALA A 32 -0.33 -5.41 -8.65
C ALA A 32 0.25 -4.13 -8.03
N PHE A 33 0.61 -4.19 -6.74
CA PHE A 33 1.28 -3.09 -6.04
C PHE A 33 2.65 -2.78 -6.66
N ARG A 34 3.48 -3.81 -6.84
CA ARG A 34 4.84 -3.65 -7.41
C ARG A 34 4.80 -3.11 -8.82
N LEU A 35 3.86 -3.55 -9.67
CA LEU A 35 3.70 -2.99 -11.02
C LEU A 35 3.58 -1.46 -11.03
N ARG A 36 2.95 -0.88 -10.00
CA ARG A 36 2.73 0.57 -9.92
C ARG A 36 3.85 1.32 -9.20
N PHE A 37 4.39 0.77 -8.12
CA PHE A 37 5.27 1.52 -7.21
C PHE A 37 6.68 0.95 -7.10
N ARG A 38 6.90 -0.31 -7.48
CA ARG A 38 8.20 -1.00 -7.40
C ARG A 38 8.37 -2.04 -8.52
N PRO A 39 8.35 -1.65 -9.80
CA PRO A 39 8.20 -2.59 -10.92
C PRO A 39 9.35 -3.60 -11.07
N TRP A 40 10.51 -3.32 -10.46
CA TRP A 40 11.69 -4.17 -10.53
C TRP A 40 11.87 -5.08 -9.29
N ALA A 41 11.01 -4.95 -8.27
CA ALA A 41 11.11 -5.74 -7.05
C ALA A 41 10.66 -7.20 -7.28
N GLN A 42 11.41 -8.14 -6.70
CA GLN A 42 11.22 -9.58 -6.88
C GLN A 42 11.22 -10.30 -5.53
N GLY A 43 10.75 -11.55 -5.53
CA GLY A 43 10.72 -12.39 -4.32
C GLY A 43 9.50 -12.13 -3.42
N PRO A 44 9.52 -12.64 -2.18
CA PRO A 44 8.40 -12.51 -1.25
C PRO A 44 8.14 -11.05 -0.85
N LEU A 45 7.03 -10.82 -0.13
CA LEU A 45 6.72 -9.52 0.47
C LEU A 45 7.91 -9.05 1.31
N SER A 46 8.38 -7.83 1.05
CA SER A 46 9.49 -7.21 1.78
C SER A 46 9.01 -6.14 2.75
N ARG A 47 9.83 -5.81 3.75
CA ARG A 47 9.57 -4.71 4.69
C ARG A 47 9.32 -3.39 3.97
N GLU A 48 10.00 -3.16 2.85
CA GLU A 48 9.86 -1.94 2.06
C GLU A 48 8.52 -1.90 1.32
N ASP A 49 7.99 -3.03 0.83
CA ASP A 49 6.64 -3.06 0.25
C ASP A 49 5.58 -2.65 1.28
N ALA A 50 5.71 -3.17 2.51
CA ALA A 50 4.82 -2.82 3.62
C ALA A 50 4.98 -1.35 4.04
N ALA A 51 6.20 -0.81 4.07
CA ALA A 51 6.48 0.59 4.40
C ALA A 51 5.84 1.57 3.40
N LEU A 52 5.92 1.27 2.09
CA LEU A 52 5.33 2.10 1.06
C LEU A 52 3.80 1.98 1.02
N ALA A 53 3.24 0.78 1.28
CA ALA A 53 1.80 0.60 1.39
C ALA A 53 1.21 1.38 2.57
N ALA A 54 1.89 1.38 3.72
CA ALA A 54 1.49 2.13 4.91
C ALA A 54 1.42 3.65 4.66
N ASP A 55 2.39 4.22 3.95
CA ASP A 55 2.36 5.65 3.56
C ASP A 55 1.13 5.98 2.69
N LEU A 56 0.85 5.15 1.68
CA LEU A 56 -0.30 5.35 0.80
C LEU A 56 -1.62 5.23 1.55
N ALA A 57 -1.74 4.24 2.43
CA ALA A 57 -2.93 4.02 3.25
C ALA A 57 -3.19 5.15 4.25
N ALA A 58 -2.13 5.79 4.75
CA ALA A 58 -2.22 6.93 5.65
C ALA A 58 -2.63 8.22 4.92
N ARG A 59 -2.03 8.49 3.75
CA ARG A 59 -2.22 9.74 3.00
C ARG A 59 -3.45 9.75 2.10
N PHE A 60 -3.83 8.58 1.57
CA PHE A 60 -4.90 8.45 0.57
C PHE A 60 -5.89 7.31 0.87
N PRO A 61 -6.47 7.23 2.09
CA PRO A 61 -7.51 6.25 2.39
C PRO A 61 -8.81 6.52 1.61
N VAL A 62 -9.46 5.47 1.09
CA VAL A 62 -10.71 5.61 0.29
C VAL A 62 -11.95 6.00 1.10
N ASP A 63 -11.95 5.76 2.42
CA ASP A 63 -13.07 6.04 3.33
C ASP A 63 -12.71 6.98 4.49
N ALA A 64 -11.69 7.85 4.34
CA ALA A 64 -11.42 8.84 5.37
C ALA A 64 -12.55 9.86 5.46
N VAL A 65 -13.14 9.96 6.65
CA VAL A 65 -13.88 11.16 7.04
C VAL A 65 -12.88 12.33 6.99
N PRO A 66 -13.14 13.40 6.23
CA PRO A 66 -12.25 14.55 6.21
C PRO A 66 -12.11 15.07 7.64
N ALA A 67 -10.87 15.31 8.08
CA ALA A 67 -10.62 15.90 9.39
C ALA A 67 -11.38 17.23 9.47
N GLN A 68 -12.26 17.35 10.47
CA GLN A 68 -12.99 18.59 10.74
C GLN A 68 -11.98 19.69 11.08
N ALA A 69 -12.06 20.79 10.34
CA ALA A 69 -11.20 21.97 10.48
C ALA A 69 -11.43 22.71 11.80
#